data_AF-W7YD58-F1
#
_entry.id   AF-W7YD58-F1
#
_cell.length_a   1.000
_cell.length_b   1.000
_cell.length_c   1.000
_cell.angle_alpha   90.00
_cell.angle_beta   90.00
_cell.angle_gamma   90.00
#
_symmetry.space_group_name_H-M   'P 1'
#
loop_
_entity.id
_entity.type
_entity.pdbx_description
1 polymer ?
#
loop_
_entity_poly.entity_id
_entity_poly.type
_entity_poly.pdbx_seq_one_letter_code
_entity_poly.pdbx_strand_id
1 'polypeptide(L)'
;MHNQDQLRIEAKERIPSPKAKELFFDIRRTYEIAKNDLLTASGLTVSTLTRVLDELTSIGIITESGLGASTGGRRPILYQVTAAYGYAFGLDISRVASRLILLDLAGNPVDRIEYSMSVESTPEVFIDWVVTQVEVWTLKHQLKFEQIIGMGIGAVGPLNRVTGIIEEPEWFAAPGWRHVDIVRQLEENLRIPVLLDNGANTAIIAESWANRAKDFRHMLYVHGGTGLRLAMMSDHKLIHGAVDMEGSLANDYSGRRYPLPNDARELWLP
;
A
#
# COMPACT_ATOMS: atom_id res chain seq x y z
N MET A 1 -32.01 2.97 2.47
CA MET A 1 -30.66 2.89 3.07
C MET A 1 -30.44 1.45 3.53
N HIS A 2 -29.99 0.57 2.62
CA HIS A 2 -29.75 -0.84 2.92
C HIS A 2 -28.28 -0.99 3.34
N ASN A 3 -28.04 -1.14 4.64
CA ASN A 3 -27.09 -2.03 5.31
C ASN A 3 -25.83 -2.53 4.54
N GLN A 4 -25.07 -1.65 3.88
CA GLN A 4 -23.80 -2.03 3.22
C GLN A 4 -22.68 -2.35 4.22
N ASP A 5 -22.75 -1.80 5.43
CA ASP A 5 -21.74 -2.02 6.48
C ASP A 5 -21.70 -3.47 6.99
N GLN A 6 -22.79 -4.24 6.86
CA GLN A 6 -22.84 -5.65 7.29
C GLN A 6 -22.25 -6.65 6.28
N LEU A 7 -21.96 -6.22 5.04
CA LEU A 7 -21.43 -7.11 3.98
C LEU A 7 -19.92 -7.00 3.80
N ARG A 8 -19.24 -6.14 4.57
CA ARG A 8 -17.82 -5.87 4.38
C ARG A 8 -16.96 -6.76 5.29
N ILE A 9 -16.07 -7.53 4.67
CA ILE A 9 -15.03 -8.28 5.39
C ILE A 9 -13.85 -7.34 5.63
N GLU A 10 -13.50 -7.11 6.90
CA GLU A 10 -12.35 -6.28 7.25
C GLU A 10 -11.07 -6.87 6.68
N ALA A 11 -10.14 -6.02 6.24
CA ALA A 11 -8.89 -6.46 5.62
C ALA A 11 -8.10 -7.45 6.51
N LYS A 12 -8.17 -7.25 7.84
CA LYS A 12 -7.52 -8.11 8.84
C LYS A 12 -8.15 -9.50 8.97
N GLU A 13 -9.40 -9.65 8.57
CA GLU A 13 -10.25 -10.85 8.70
C GLU A 13 -10.30 -11.69 7.42
N ARG A 14 -9.93 -11.11 6.27
CA ARG A 14 -9.83 -11.82 4.99
C ARG A 14 -8.84 -12.98 5.00
N ILE A 15 -7.83 -12.94 5.89
CA ILE A 15 -6.85 -14.01 6.05
C ILE A 15 -6.88 -14.49 7.51
N PRO A 16 -7.25 -15.75 7.75
CA PRO A 16 -7.77 -16.21 9.05
C PRO A 16 -6.71 -16.39 10.15
N SER A 17 -5.44 -16.59 9.79
CA SER A 17 -4.39 -16.83 10.79
C SER A 17 -3.08 -16.12 10.45
N PRO A 18 -2.21 -15.81 11.45
CA PRO A 18 -0.88 -15.27 11.21
C PRO A 18 -0.07 -16.12 10.22
N LYS A 19 -0.17 -17.45 10.34
CA LYS A 19 0.53 -18.37 9.44
C LYS A 19 -0.01 -18.33 8.01
N ALA A 20 -1.33 -18.21 7.85
CA ALA A 20 -1.95 -17.99 6.54
C ALA A 20 -1.53 -16.65 5.92
N LYS A 21 -1.33 -15.60 6.74
CA LYS A 21 -0.82 -14.30 6.29
C LYS A 21 0.63 -14.39 5.79
N GLU A 22 1.50 -15.06 6.53
CA GLU A 22 2.88 -15.33 6.10
C GLU A 22 2.89 -16.09 4.77
N LEU A 23 2.14 -17.19 4.68
CA LEU A 23 2.12 -18.01 3.47
C LEU A 23 1.50 -17.28 2.27
N PHE A 24 0.43 -16.53 2.48
CA PHE A 24 -0.15 -15.67 1.44
C PHE A 24 0.83 -14.61 0.96
N PHE A 25 1.60 -14.01 1.87
CA PHE A 25 2.63 -13.04 1.52
C PHE A 25 3.71 -13.67 0.63
N ASP A 26 4.20 -14.86 0.98
CA ASP A 26 5.16 -15.60 0.16
C ASP A 26 4.63 -15.90 -1.25
N ILE A 27 3.36 -16.34 -1.35
CA ILE A 27 2.70 -16.59 -2.64
C ILE A 27 2.60 -15.29 -3.46
N ARG A 28 2.07 -14.21 -2.86
CA ARG A 28 1.80 -12.94 -3.54
C ARG A 28 3.06 -12.25 -4.08
N ARG A 29 4.21 -12.53 -3.46
CA ARG A 29 5.52 -12.02 -3.87
C ARG A 29 6.11 -12.68 -5.09
N THR A 30 5.49 -13.74 -5.58
CA THR A 30 5.84 -14.38 -6.84
C THR A 30 4.62 -14.34 -7.76
N TYR A 31 4.82 -14.63 -9.04
CA TYR A 31 3.68 -14.81 -9.94
C TYR A 31 3.00 -16.15 -9.66
N GLU A 32 3.81 -17.20 -9.51
CA GLU A 32 3.40 -18.55 -9.14
C GLU A 32 4.51 -19.17 -8.29
N ILE A 33 4.13 -20.05 -7.36
CA ILE A 33 5.10 -20.76 -6.52
C ILE A 33 4.70 -22.23 -6.33
N ALA A 34 5.68 -23.13 -6.41
CA ALA A 34 5.41 -24.55 -6.20
C ALA A 34 5.22 -24.86 -4.71
N LYS A 35 4.38 -25.86 -4.42
CA LYS A 35 4.19 -26.36 -3.04
C LYS A 35 5.50 -26.71 -2.34
N ASN A 36 6.46 -27.28 -3.07
CA ASN A 36 7.77 -27.66 -2.51
C ASN A 36 8.61 -26.44 -2.13
N ASP A 37 8.56 -25.38 -2.95
CA ASP A 37 9.29 -24.14 -2.65
C ASP A 37 8.68 -23.44 -1.43
N LEU A 38 7.34 -23.43 -1.33
CA LEU A 38 6.64 -22.97 -0.11
C LEU A 38 7.02 -23.79 1.13
N LEU A 39 7.17 -25.11 1.00
CA LEU A 39 7.57 -25.97 2.11
C LEU A 39 8.99 -25.61 2.59
N THR A 40 9.92 -25.41 1.67
CA THR A 40 11.30 -25.02 1.98
C THR A 40 11.37 -23.62 2.59
N ALA A 41 10.63 -22.65 2.05
CA ALA A 41 10.67 -21.26 2.51
C ALA A 41 9.97 -21.06 3.87
N SER A 42 8.85 -21.74 4.09
CA SER A 42 8.02 -21.53 5.30
C SER A 42 8.50 -22.30 6.54
N GLY A 43 9.34 -23.33 6.36
CA GLY A 43 9.80 -24.20 7.46
C GLY A 43 8.68 -25.05 8.10
N LEU A 44 7.52 -25.15 7.45
CA LEU A 44 6.36 -25.89 7.96
C LEU A 44 6.49 -27.40 7.74
N THR A 45 5.74 -28.19 8.51
CA THR A 45 5.49 -29.59 8.17
C THR A 45 4.58 -29.68 6.95
N VAL A 46 4.69 -30.76 6.18
CA VAL A 46 3.83 -31.03 5.00
C VAL A 46 2.35 -30.99 5.36
N SER A 47 1.97 -31.55 6.52
CA SER A 47 0.58 -31.55 7.01
C SER A 47 0.07 -30.14 7.30
N THR A 48 0.90 -29.31 7.95
CA THR A 48 0.54 -27.93 8.29
C THR A 48 0.43 -27.08 7.04
N LEU A 49 1.40 -27.17 6.12
CA LEU A 49 1.37 -26.43 4.86
C LEU A 49 0.11 -26.78 4.05
N THR A 50 -0.21 -28.06 3.93
CA THR A 50 -1.40 -28.51 3.19
C THR A 50 -2.67 -27.93 3.80
N ARG A 51 -2.82 -28.02 5.13
CA ARG A 51 -3.98 -27.44 5.83
C ARG A 51 -4.13 -25.93 5.60
N VAL A 52 -3.04 -25.17 5.64
CA VAL A 52 -3.06 -23.71 5.44
C VAL A 52 -3.36 -23.36 3.97
N LEU A 53 -2.82 -24.12 3.01
CA LEU A 53 -3.13 -23.94 1.60
C LEU A 53 -4.60 -24.27 1.30
N ASP A 54 -5.13 -25.33 1.88
CA ASP A 54 -6.55 -25.70 1.76
C ASP A 54 -7.45 -24.61 2.34
N GLU A 55 -7.08 -24.05 3.49
CA GLU A 55 -7.78 -22.92 4.12
C GLU A 55 -7.80 -21.70 3.19
N LEU A 56 -6.65 -21.25 2.67
CA LEU A 56 -6.55 -20.13 1.73
C LEU A 56 -7.29 -20.39 0.41
N THR A 57 -7.26 -21.62 -0.10
CA THR A 57 -7.96 -22.00 -1.33
C THR A 57 -9.46 -22.06 -1.11
N SER A 58 -9.92 -22.54 0.05
CA SER A 58 -11.34 -22.64 0.40
C SER A 58 -12.03 -21.28 0.48
N ILE A 59 -11.32 -20.25 0.95
CA ILE A 59 -11.82 -18.86 0.93
C ILE A 59 -11.65 -18.21 -0.44
N GLY A 60 -10.90 -18.83 -1.36
CA GLY A 60 -10.71 -18.37 -2.74
C GLY A 60 -9.67 -17.27 -2.93
N ILE A 61 -8.87 -16.93 -1.90
CA ILE A 61 -7.86 -15.86 -1.99
C ILE A 61 -6.63 -16.30 -2.80
N ILE A 62 -6.39 -17.61 -2.89
CA ILE A 62 -5.42 -18.23 -3.79
C ILE A 62 -6.11 -19.31 -4.64
N THR A 63 -5.44 -19.73 -5.71
CA THR A 63 -5.87 -20.83 -6.56
C THR A 63 -4.68 -21.71 -6.95
N GLU A 64 -4.95 -22.96 -7.31
CA GLU A 64 -3.97 -23.87 -7.89
C GLU A 64 -3.80 -23.55 -9.39
N SER A 65 -2.67 -22.94 -9.76
CA SER A 65 -2.36 -22.56 -11.15
C SER A 65 -1.80 -23.75 -11.94
N GLY A 66 -2.60 -24.80 -12.06
CA GLY A 66 -2.27 -25.96 -12.88
C GLY A 66 -0.95 -26.66 -12.49
N LEU A 67 -0.26 -27.21 -13.50
CA LEU A 67 0.94 -28.04 -13.35
C LEU A 67 2.15 -27.33 -13.97
N GLY A 68 3.20 -27.07 -13.19
CA GLY A 68 4.44 -26.46 -13.67
C GLY A 68 5.21 -27.30 -14.71
N ALA A 69 6.27 -26.72 -15.29
CA ALA A 69 7.15 -27.41 -16.24
C ALA A 69 7.71 -28.72 -15.64
N SER A 70 7.63 -29.83 -16.38
CA SER A 70 8.07 -31.13 -15.89
C SER A 70 9.60 -31.23 -15.90
N THR A 71 10.20 -31.47 -14.73
CA THR A 71 11.64 -31.72 -14.57
C THR A 71 11.97 -33.21 -14.49
N GLY A 72 11.15 -34.08 -15.08
CA GLY A 72 11.35 -35.53 -15.11
C GLY A 72 10.56 -36.34 -14.06
N GLY A 73 9.67 -35.69 -13.29
CA GLY A 73 8.78 -36.33 -12.31
C GLY A 73 7.32 -35.84 -12.37
N ARG A 74 6.49 -36.21 -11.37
CA ARG A 74 5.11 -35.70 -11.22
C ARG A 74 5.16 -34.18 -11.19
N ARG A 75 4.41 -33.53 -12.09
CA ARG A 75 4.43 -32.07 -12.20
C ARG A 75 4.01 -31.44 -10.87
N PRO A 76 4.75 -30.44 -10.37
CA PRO A 76 4.45 -29.79 -9.10
C PRO A 76 3.14 -28.99 -9.21
N ILE A 77 2.36 -28.98 -8.13
CA ILE A 77 1.20 -28.10 -7.97
C ILE A 77 1.74 -26.69 -7.72
N LEU A 78 1.29 -25.75 -8.53
CA LEU A 78 1.61 -24.33 -8.40
C LEU A 78 0.45 -23.60 -7.71
N TYR A 79 0.79 -22.60 -6.90
CA TYR A 79 -0.17 -21.71 -6.27
C TYR A 79 0.07 -20.28 -6.72
N GLN A 80 -1.02 -19.54 -6.90
CA GLN A 80 -1.00 -18.11 -7.20
C GLN A 80 -2.15 -17.39 -6.49
N VAL A 81 -2.05 -16.06 -6.40
CA VAL A 81 -3.12 -15.22 -5.86
C VAL A 81 -4.28 -15.13 -6.84
N THR A 82 -5.51 -15.24 -6.33
CA THR A 82 -6.71 -14.98 -7.12
C THR A 82 -6.88 -13.48 -7.30
N ALA A 83 -6.45 -12.96 -8.46
CA ALA A 83 -6.45 -11.51 -8.76
C ALA A 83 -7.81 -10.83 -8.45
N ALA A 84 -8.91 -11.44 -8.90
CA ALA A 84 -10.26 -10.90 -8.74
C ALA A 84 -10.88 -11.07 -7.33
N TYR A 85 -10.16 -11.64 -6.37
CA TYR A 85 -10.65 -11.80 -4.99
C TYR A 85 -10.91 -10.45 -4.33
N GLY A 86 -10.08 -9.45 -4.62
CA GLY A 86 -10.27 -8.11 -4.09
C GLY A 86 -9.49 -7.06 -4.87
N TYR A 87 -9.86 -5.81 -4.62
CA TYR A 87 -9.34 -4.64 -5.30
C TYR A 87 -8.95 -3.58 -4.29
N ALA A 88 -7.92 -2.79 -4.60
CA ALA A 88 -7.49 -1.67 -3.77
C ALA A 88 -7.26 -0.44 -4.65
N PHE A 89 -7.51 0.73 -4.08
CA PHE A 89 -7.16 2.01 -4.69
C PHE A 89 -5.81 2.48 -4.17
N GLY A 90 -4.98 3.03 -5.05
CA GLY A 90 -3.78 3.77 -4.70
C GLY A 90 -3.94 5.24 -5.10
N LEU A 91 -3.61 6.15 -4.21
CA LEU A 91 -3.66 7.59 -4.46
C LEU A 91 -2.28 8.20 -4.17
N ASP A 92 -1.62 8.72 -5.21
CA ASP A 92 -0.43 9.55 -5.09
C ASP A 92 -0.88 11.02 -5.10
N ILE A 93 -0.65 11.74 -3.99
CA ILE A 93 -0.92 13.17 -3.86
C ILE A 93 0.40 13.92 -3.95
N SER A 94 0.57 14.62 -5.06
CA SER A 94 1.78 15.35 -5.41
C SER A 94 1.44 16.78 -5.82
N ARG A 95 2.44 17.67 -5.91
CA ARG A 95 2.21 19.12 -6.09
C ARG A 95 1.73 19.53 -7.49
N VAL A 96 2.10 18.76 -8.51
CA VAL A 96 1.91 19.09 -9.93
C VAL A 96 0.94 18.14 -10.60
N ALA A 97 1.07 16.85 -10.31
CA ALA A 97 0.19 15.83 -10.85
C ALA A 97 0.01 14.73 -9.80
N SER A 98 -1.24 14.49 -9.43
CA SER A 98 -1.65 13.41 -8.54
C SER A 98 -2.17 12.24 -9.37
N ARG A 99 -2.09 11.02 -8.86
CA ARG A 99 -2.52 9.82 -9.60
C ARG A 99 -3.41 8.94 -8.76
N LEU A 100 -4.49 8.48 -9.36
CA LEU A 100 -5.35 7.45 -8.80
C LEU A 100 -5.16 6.18 -9.63
N ILE A 101 -5.07 5.03 -8.96
CA ILE A 101 -4.92 3.72 -9.59
C ILE A 101 -5.84 2.71 -8.92
N LEU A 102 -6.46 1.85 -9.71
CA LEU A 102 -7.17 0.66 -9.24
C LEU A 102 -6.28 -0.56 -9.48
N LEU A 103 -6.06 -1.33 -8.43
CA LEU A 103 -5.23 -2.55 -8.44
C LEU A 103 -6.08 -3.76 -8.09
N ASP A 104 -5.79 -4.90 -8.73
CA ASP A 104 -6.28 -6.20 -8.28
C ASP A 104 -5.44 -6.76 -7.11
N LEU A 105 -5.85 -7.89 -6.54
CA LEU A 105 -5.14 -8.50 -5.40
C LEU A 105 -3.74 -9.02 -5.79
N ALA A 106 -3.49 -9.32 -7.05
CA ALA A 106 -2.17 -9.71 -7.54
C ALA A 106 -1.24 -8.50 -7.78
N GLY A 107 -1.75 -7.27 -7.57
CA GLY A 107 -1.03 -6.01 -7.74
C GLY A 107 -0.99 -5.51 -9.18
N ASN A 108 -1.82 -6.04 -10.08
CA ASN A 108 -1.86 -5.59 -11.46
C ASN A 108 -2.73 -4.32 -11.59
N PRO A 109 -2.33 -3.35 -12.41
CA PRO A 109 -3.15 -2.18 -12.71
C PRO A 109 -4.40 -2.58 -13.52
N VAL A 110 -5.58 -2.27 -12.99
CA VAL A 110 -6.87 -2.42 -13.66
C VAL A 110 -7.25 -1.15 -14.40
N ASP A 111 -7.11 0.01 -13.75
CA ASP A 111 -7.31 1.33 -14.35
C ASP A 111 -6.43 2.37 -13.64
N ARG A 112 -6.11 3.46 -14.34
CA ARG A 112 -5.31 4.56 -13.79
C ARG A 112 -5.70 5.89 -14.43
N ILE A 113 -5.66 6.95 -13.65
CA ILE A 113 -5.91 8.30 -14.12
C ILE A 113 -4.99 9.29 -13.40
N GLU A 114 -4.56 10.32 -14.14
CA GLU A 114 -3.77 11.42 -13.61
C GLU A 114 -4.65 12.66 -13.48
N TYR A 115 -4.46 13.40 -12.39
CA TYR A 115 -5.10 14.67 -12.11
C TYR A 115 -4.05 15.78 -12.03
N SER A 116 -4.14 16.75 -12.92
CA SER A 116 -3.26 17.92 -12.91
C SER A 116 -3.64 18.85 -11.76
N MET A 117 -2.70 19.04 -10.83
CA MET A 117 -2.88 19.92 -9.68
C MET A 117 -2.66 21.37 -10.13
N SER A 118 -3.65 22.21 -9.90
CA SER A 118 -3.66 23.62 -10.29
C SER A 118 -4.11 24.52 -9.12
N VAL A 119 -4.26 25.81 -9.38
CA VAL A 119 -4.77 26.79 -8.40
C VAL A 119 -6.23 26.51 -7.98
N GLU A 120 -6.98 25.73 -8.78
CA GLU A 120 -8.37 25.35 -8.51
C GLU A 120 -8.47 24.05 -7.71
N SER A 121 -7.36 23.32 -7.54
CA SER A 121 -7.31 22.02 -6.89
C SER A 121 -7.25 22.15 -5.35
N THR A 122 -8.25 22.79 -4.75
CA THR A 122 -8.38 22.79 -3.28
C THR A 122 -8.59 21.35 -2.77
N PRO A 123 -8.33 21.07 -1.48
CA PRO A 123 -8.54 19.73 -0.93
C PRO A 123 -9.93 19.18 -1.20
N GLU A 124 -10.97 19.99 -1.07
CA GLU A 124 -12.36 19.60 -1.28
C GLU A 124 -12.60 19.21 -2.74
N VAL A 125 -12.18 20.05 -3.69
CA VAL A 125 -12.30 19.77 -5.12
C VAL A 125 -11.57 18.49 -5.50
N PHE A 126 -10.37 18.29 -4.94
CA PHE A 126 -9.58 17.09 -5.21
C PHE A 126 -10.21 15.83 -4.61
N ILE A 127 -10.69 15.89 -3.37
CA ILE A 127 -11.37 14.77 -2.70
C ILE A 127 -12.65 14.40 -3.47
N ASP A 128 -13.47 15.38 -3.85
CA ASP A 128 -14.68 15.15 -4.65
C ASP A 128 -14.35 14.48 -5.99
N TRP A 129 -13.27 14.90 -6.64
CA TRP A 129 -12.78 14.25 -7.84
C TRP A 129 -12.38 12.80 -7.58
N VAL A 130 -11.62 12.51 -6.52
CA VAL A 130 -11.22 11.14 -6.15
C VAL A 130 -12.45 10.27 -5.91
N VAL A 131 -13.41 10.76 -5.13
CA VAL A 131 -14.67 10.06 -4.81
C VAL A 131 -15.42 9.72 -6.09
N THR A 132 -15.60 10.72 -6.96
CA THR A 132 -16.28 10.55 -8.25
C THR A 132 -15.58 9.49 -9.12
N GLN A 133 -14.25 9.51 -9.20
CA GLN A 133 -13.52 8.51 -10.00
C GLN A 133 -13.63 7.10 -9.41
N VAL A 134 -13.57 6.96 -8.08
CA VAL A 134 -13.77 5.67 -7.40
C VAL A 134 -15.15 5.09 -7.70
N GLU A 135 -16.21 5.91 -7.64
CA GLU A 135 -17.58 5.49 -7.98
C GLU A 135 -17.68 5.07 -9.46
N VAL A 136 -17.12 5.88 -10.37
CA VAL A 136 -17.09 5.57 -11.81
C VAL A 136 -16.41 4.23 -12.08
N TRP A 137 -15.26 3.97 -11.48
CA TRP A 137 -14.54 2.70 -11.65
C TRP A 137 -15.25 1.52 -11.00
N THR A 138 -15.85 1.72 -9.83
CA THR A 138 -16.65 0.70 -9.16
C THR A 138 -17.80 0.22 -10.07
N LEU A 139 -18.50 1.16 -10.72
CA LEU A 139 -19.56 0.84 -11.67
C LEU A 139 -19.01 0.24 -12.97
N LYS A 140 -18.00 0.85 -13.58
CA LYS A 140 -17.39 0.42 -14.85
C LYS A 140 -16.88 -1.02 -14.79
N HIS A 141 -16.23 -1.39 -13.68
CA HIS A 141 -15.65 -2.72 -13.47
C HIS A 141 -16.57 -3.68 -12.71
N GLN A 142 -17.81 -3.26 -12.39
CA GLN A 142 -18.80 -4.06 -11.68
C GLN A 142 -18.26 -4.62 -10.35
N LEU A 143 -17.47 -3.81 -9.64
CA LEU A 143 -16.86 -4.22 -8.39
C LEU A 143 -17.94 -4.31 -7.31
N LYS A 144 -17.97 -5.42 -6.59
CA LYS A 144 -18.77 -5.49 -5.37
C LYS A 144 -18.06 -4.74 -4.26
N PHE A 145 -18.83 -4.06 -3.41
CA PHE A 145 -18.29 -3.34 -2.26
C PHE A 145 -17.44 -4.24 -1.34
N GLU A 146 -17.86 -5.47 -1.11
CA GLU A 146 -17.13 -6.49 -0.34
C GLU A 146 -15.79 -6.93 -0.98
N GLN A 147 -15.53 -6.62 -2.25
CA GLN A 147 -14.25 -6.89 -2.90
C GLN A 147 -13.28 -5.71 -2.74
N ILE A 148 -13.77 -4.52 -2.39
CA ILE A 148 -12.90 -3.36 -2.17
C ILE A 148 -12.23 -3.49 -0.80
N ILE A 149 -10.91 -3.58 -0.82
CA ILE A 149 -10.07 -3.79 0.37
C ILE A 149 -9.84 -2.46 1.09
N GLY A 150 -9.63 -1.39 0.34
CA GLY A 150 -9.36 -0.05 0.86
C GLY A 150 -8.58 0.83 -0.11
N MET A 151 -8.12 1.97 0.39
CA MET A 151 -7.27 2.91 -0.32
C MET A 151 -5.95 3.15 0.45
N GLY A 152 -4.83 3.07 -0.26
CA GLY A 152 -3.54 3.54 0.24
C GLY A 152 -3.20 4.89 -0.38
N ILE A 153 -2.78 5.86 0.44
CA ILE A 153 -2.39 7.20 0.02
C ILE A 153 -0.89 7.38 0.26
N GLY A 154 -0.16 7.71 -0.81
CA GLY A 154 1.19 8.28 -0.73
C GLY A 154 1.10 9.78 -0.95
N ALA A 155 1.56 10.59 -0.01
CA ALA A 155 1.48 12.05 -0.14
C ALA A 155 2.83 12.74 0.09
N VAL A 156 2.97 13.92 -0.51
CA VAL A 156 4.01 14.88 -0.14
C VAL A 156 3.71 15.46 1.26
N GLY A 157 4.74 15.53 2.10
CA GLY A 157 4.61 15.95 3.50
C GLY A 157 4.77 17.46 3.74
N PRO A 158 4.75 17.88 5.02
CA PRO A 158 4.69 17.04 6.23
C PRO A 158 3.32 16.37 6.47
N LEU A 159 3.34 15.20 7.10
CA LEU A 159 2.17 14.36 7.35
C LEU A 159 2.15 13.86 8.79
N ASN A 160 0.96 13.79 9.38
CA ASN A 160 0.70 12.94 10.54
C ASN A 160 0.01 11.66 10.06
N ARG A 161 0.79 10.58 9.89
CA ARG A 161 0.32 9.29 9.39
C ARG A 161 -0.59 8.55 10.37
N VAL A 162 -0.42 8.80 11.67
CA VAL A 162 -1.22 8.16 12.72
C VAL A 162 -2.64 8.73 12.74
N THR A 163 -2.76 10.06 12.62
CA THR A 163 -4.07 10.72 12.59
C THR A 163 -4.63 10.88 11.18
N GLY A 164 -3.84 10.56 10.13
CA GLY A 164 -4.30 10.64 8.75
C GLY A 164 -4.39 12.06 8.19
N ILE A 165 -3.57 12.98 8.70
CA ILE A 165 -3.63 14.42 8.37
C ILE A 165 -2.44 14.82 7.49
N ILE A 166 -2.72 15.56 6.41
CA ILE A 166 -1.71 16.34 5.69
C ILE A 166 -1.58 17.68 6.45
N GLU A 167 -0.41 17.96 7.02
CA GLU A 167 -0.20 19.08 7.95
C GLU A 167 -0.08 20.40 7.19
N GLU A 168 1.10 20.98 7.03
CA GLU A 168 1.28 22.23 6.29
C GLU A 168 2.26 22.03 5.13
N PRO A 169 1.87 21.32 4.06
CA PRO A 169 2.71 21.12 2.91
C PRO A 169 2.99 22.43 2.19
N GLU A 170 4.26 22.62 1.84
CA GLU A 170 4.68 23.74 1.02
C GLU A 170 4.42 23.45 -0.48
N TRP A 171 4.23 24.54 -1.23
CA TRP A 171 4.20 24.56 -2.71
C TRP A 171 3.05 23.79 -3.39
N PHE A 172 1.90 23.65 -2.73
CA PHE A 172 0.64 23.46 -3.45
C PHE A 172 0.18 24.78 -4.08
N ALA A 173 -0.29 24.71 -5.33
CA ALA A 173 -0.76 25.89 -6.06
C ALA A 173 -2.10 26.42 -5.53
N ALA A 174 -3.02 25.51 -5.17
CA ALA A 174 -4.30 25.85 -4.57
C ALA A 174 -4.17 26.18 -3.08
N PRO A 175 -5.03 27.07 -2.55
CA PRO A 175 -5.15 27.29 -1.11
C PRO A 175 -5.80 26.09 -0.42
N GLY A 176 -5.74 26.08 0.92
CA GLY A 176 -6.51 25.15 1.75
C GLY A 176 -5.80 23.84 2.11
N TRP A 177 -4.66 23.52 1.48
CA TRP A 177 -3.81 22.37 1.84
C TRP A 177 -3.08 22.59 3.17
N ARG A 178 -3.82 22.77 4.26
CA ARG A 178 -3.32 22.91 5.62
C ARG A 178 -4.24 22.19 6.60
N HIS A 179 -3.69 21.27 7.37
CA HIS A 179 -4.39 20.42 8.34
C HIS A 179 -5.58 19.68 7.72
N VAL A 180 -5.36 19.10 6.55
CA VAL A 180 -6.39 18.35 5.81
C VAL A 180 -6.46 16.94 6.38
N ASP A 181 -7.57 16.61 7.04
CA ASP A 181 -7.88 15.25 7.50
C ASP A 181 -8.33 14.39 6.30
N ILE A 182 -7.35 14.02 5.46
CA ILE A 182 -7.58 13.38 4.17
C ILE A 182 -8.12 11.95 4.34
N VAL A 183 -7.63 11.23 5.37
CA VAL A 183 -8.06 9.87 5.66
C VAL A 183 -9.53 9.88 6.05
N ARG A 184 -9.90 10.66 7.07
CA ARG A 184 -11.29 10.69 7.54
C ARG A 184 -12.26 11.11 6.46
N GLN A 185 -11.94 12.17 5.70
CA GLN A 185 -12.82 12.66 4.64
C GLN A 185 -13.05 11.59 3.56
N LEU A 186 -12.01 10.87 3.15
CA LEU A 186 -12.16 9.80 2.17
C LEU A 186 -12.87 8.56 2.77
N GLU A 187 -12.62 8.21 4.03
CA GLU A 187 -13.33 7.13 4.72
C GLU A 187 -14.84 7.43 4.85
N GLU A 188 -15.20 8.65 5.23
CA GLU A 188 -16.60 9.07 5.37
C GLU A 188 -17.35 9.03 4.02
N ASN A 189 -16.71 9.50 2.95
CA ASN A 189 -17.31 9.54 1.62
C ASN A 189 -17.36 8.17 0.94
N LEU A 190 -16.28 7.37 1.04
CA LEU A 190 -16.15 6.09 0.31
C LEU A 190 -16.57 4.87 1.13
N ARG A 191 -16.61 4.98 2.46
CA ARG A 191 -16.90 3.89 3.41
C ARG A 191 -15.94 2.71 3.31
N ILE A 192 -14.71 2.95 2.86
CA ILE A 192 -13.62 1.95 2.80
C ILE A 192 -12.47 2.43 3.70
N PRO A 193 -11.57 1.54 4.19
CA PRO A 193 -10.42 1.96 4.97
C PRO A 193 -9.49 2.79 4.12
N VAL A 194 -8.91 3.82 4.72
CA VAL A 194 -7.91 4.66 4.06
C VAL A 194 -6.67 4.72 4.94
N LEU A 195 -5.50 4.52 4.33
CA LEU A 195 -4.21 4.63 5.02
C LEU A 195 -3.37 5.71 4.35
N LEU A 196 -2.68 6.51 5.17
CA LEU A 196 -1.79 7.57 4.71
C LEU A 196 -0.34 7.26 5.05
N ASP A 197 0.55 7.35 4.06
CA ASP A 197 1.99 7.33 4.27
C ASP A 197 2.70 8.36 3.38
N ASN A 198 3.98 8.58 3.66
CA ASN A 198 4.84 9.42 2.85
C ASN A 198 5.00 8.83 1.44
N GLY A 199 4.96 9.68 0.41
CA GLY A 199 5.15 9.28 -0.98
C GLY A 199 6.41 8.43 -1.20
N ALA A 200 7.53 8.74 -0.56
CA ALA A 200 8.76 7.94 -0.68
C ALA A 200 8.62 6.52 -0.10
N ASN A 201 7.92 6.40 1.03
CA ASN A 201 7.62 5.11 1.66
C ASN A 201 6.71 4.25 0.78
N THR A 202 5.68 4.86 0.19
CA THR A 202 4.81 4.13 -0.76
C THR A 202 5.54 3.77 -2.05
N ALA A 203 6.46 4.63 -2.52
CA ALA A 203 7.25 4.38 -3.72
C ALA A 203 8.21 3.20 -3.55
N ILE A 204 8.95 3.11 -2.43
CA ILE A 204 9.85 1.97 -2.20
C ILE A 204 9.08 0.65 -2.09
N ILE A 205 7.87 0.68 -1.53
CA ILE A 205 6.97 -0.48 -1.55
C ILE A 205 6.61 -0.78 -3.01
N ALA A 206 6.05 0.16 -3.76
CA ALA A 206 5.66 -0.06 -5.15
C ALA A 206 6.80 -0.64 -6.01
N GLU A 207 8.03 -0.13 -5.86
CA GLU A 207 9.22 -0.61 -6.57
C GLU A 207 9.61 -2.05 -6.19
N SER A 208 9.48 -2.42 -4.91
CA SER A 208 9.75 -3.79 -4.46
C SER A 208 8.75 -4.80 -5.05
N TRP A 209 7.48 -4.39 -5.20
CA TRP A 209 6.43 -5.18 -5.83
C TRP A 209 6.57 -5.25 -7.36
N ALA A 210 6.92 -4.14 -8.02
CA ALA A 210 7.10 -4.10 -9.48
C ALA A 210 8.22 -5.05 -9.94
N ASN A 211 9.27 -5.19 -9.12
CA ASN A 211 10.40 -6.07 -9.40
C ASN A 211 10.37 -7.36 -8.56
N ARG A 212 9.17 -7.90 -8.28
CA ARG A 212 8.98 -9.04 -7.37
C ARG A 212 9.83 -10.29 -7.66
N ALA A 213 10.24 -10.49 -8.91
CA ALA A 213 11.16 -11.58 -9.30
C ALA A 213 12.59 -11.45 -8.75
N LYS A 214 13.02 -10.26 -8.31
CA LYS A 214 14.37 -10.00 -7.80
C LYS A 214 14.52 -10.17 -6.29
N ASP A 215 13.43 -10.35 -5.55
CA ASP A 215 13.44 -10.54 -4.08
C ASP A 215 14.32 -9.53 -3.32
N PHE A 216 14.18 -8.24 -3.60
CA PHE A 216 14.94 -7.23 -2.88
C PHE A 216 14.52 -7.16 -1.40
N ARG A 217 15.42 -7.61 -0.51
CA ARG A 217 15.20 -7.62 0.94
C ARG A 217 15.48 -6.27 1.60
N HIS A 218 16.51 -5.60 1.10
CA HIS A 218 16.95 -4.31 1.60
C HIS A 218 16.99 -3.34 0.43
N MET A 219 16.36 -2.18 0.60
CA MET A 219 16.28 -1.14 -0.43
C MET A 219 16.45 0.22 0.22
N LEU A 220 17.13 1.11 -0.50
CA LEU A 220 17.13 2.54 -0.24
C LEU A 220 16.52 3.22 -1.46
N TYR A 221 15.44 3.97 -1.25
CA TYR A 221 14.83 4.81 -2.27
C TYR A 221 15.31 6.24 -2.06
N VAL A 222 15.81 6.88 -3.12
CA VAL A 222 16.28 8.26 -3.12
C VAL A 222 15.62 8.98 -4.29
N HIS A 223 14.88 10.05 -4.00
CA HIS A 223 14.25 10.89 -5.01
C HIS A 223 14.75 12.32 -4.86
N GLY A 224 15.40 12.82 -5.91
CA GLY A 224 15.84 14.21 -6.03
C GLY A 224 14.87 15.00 -6.91
N GLY A 225 14.03 15.82 -6.28
CA GLY A 225 13.11 16.75 -6.94
C GLY A 225 13.27 18.17 -6.38
N THR A 226 12.16 18.82 -6.01
CA THR A 226 12.20 20.11 -5.28
C THR A 226 12.83 20.00 -3.88
N GLY A 227 13.11 18.77 -3.43
CA GLY A 227 13.86 18.43 -2.23
C GLY A 227 14.33 16.98 -2.31
N LEU A 228 15.07 16.52 -1.29
CA LEU A 228 15.51 15.13 -1.20
C LEU A 228 14.51 14.32 -0.37
N ARG A 229 13.96 13.25 -0.95
CA ARG A 229 13.08 12.31 -0.27
C ARG A 229 13.71 10.93 -0.22
N LEU A 230 13.56 10.27 0.92
CA LEU A 230 14.21 9.00 1.19
C LEU A 230 13.24 8.04 1.86
N ALA A 231 13.39 6.76 1.53
CA ALA A 231 12.75 5.68 2.27
C ALA A 231 13.70 4.49 2.34
N MET A 232 13.59 3.72 3.42
CA MET A 232 14.43 2.56 3.66
C MET A 232 13.57 1.34 3.92
N MET A 233 13.99 0.20 3.39
CA MET A 233 13.37 -1.08 3.65
C MET A 233 14.46 -2.06 4.06
N SER A 234 14.18 -2.88 5.07
CA SER A 234 15.02 -4.01 5.49
C SER A 234 14.17 -5.22 5.81
N ASP A 235 14.59 -6.39 5.35
CA ASP A 235 13.85 -7.65 5.50
C ASP A 235 12.37 -7.51 5.04
N HIS A 236 12.17 -6.82 3.92
CA HIS A 236 10.85 -6.49 3.35
C HIS A 236 9.95 -5.62 4.22
N LYS A 237 10.49 -5.06 5.31
CA LYS A 237 9.78 -4.16 6.21
C LYS A 237 10.27 -2.76 5.99
N LEU A 238 9.32 -1.84 5.85
CA LEU A 238 9.61 -0.42 5.78
C LEU A 238 10.20 0.04 7.12
N ILE A 239 11.29 0.79 7.06
CA ILE A 239 11.90 1.43 8.22
C ILE A 239 11.39 2.86 8.24
N HIS A 240 10.58 3.18 9.23
CA HIS A 240 10.12 4.54 9.46
C HIS A 240 11.15 5.32 10.28
N GLY A 241 11.43 6.56 9.85
CA GLY A 241 12.22 7.49 10.65
C GLY A 241 11.41 8.01 11.85
N ALA A 242 12.10 8.60 12.83
CA ALA A 242 11.46 9.22 13.98
C ALA A 242 10.58 10.43 13.61
N VAL A 243 10.82 11.04 12.44
CA VAL A 243 10.04 12.16 11.91
C VAL A 243 9.87 12.00 10.40
N ASP A 244 8.62 12.00 9.91
CA ASP A 244 8.29 11.92 8.48
C ASP A 244 8.23 13.32 7.82
N MET A 245 9.31 14.08 7.98
CA MET A 245 9.47 15.35 7.27
C MET A 245 10.12 15.12 5.91
N GLU A 246 9.67 15.85 4.89
CA GLU A 246 10.44 15.97 3.64
C GLU A 246 11.83 16.52 3.98
N GLY A 247 12.89 15.88 3.49
CA GLY A 247 14.26 16.32 3.77
C GLY A 247 14.82 15.95 5.15
N SER A 248 14.28 14.97 5.88
CA SER A 248 14.80 14.58 7.21
C SER A 248 16.27 14.12 7.24
N LEU A 249 16.86 13.71 6.11
CA LEU A 249 18.32 13.53 5.97
C LEU A 249 19.04 14.81 5.51
N ALA A 250 18.34 15.70 4.82
CA ALA A 250 18.78 17.06 4.52
C ALA A 250 18.40 18.03 5.66
N ASN A 251 18.63 17.62 6.92
CA ASN A 251 19.01 18.58 7.95
C ASN A 251 20.43 19.10 7.63
N ASP A 252 20.56 19.69 6.45
CA ASP A 252 21.74 20.36 5.98
C ASP A 252 21.71 21.76 6.58
N TYR A 253 22.49 21.95 7.66
CA TYR A 253 23.33 23.10 8.04
C TYR A 253 22.95 24.52 7.58
N SER A 254 21.70 24.83 7.24
CA SER A 254 21.21 26.14 6.79
C SER A 254 20.71 27.03 7.93
N GLY A 255 20.94 26.63 9.19
CA GLY A 255 20.70 27.47 10.37
C GLY A 255 19.22 27.62 10.80
N ARG A 256 18.26 27.02 10.11
CA ARG A 256 16.88 26.95 10.61
C ARG A 256 16.73 25.80 11.60
N ARG A 257 16.79 26.12 12.90
CA ARG A 257 16.37 25.22 13.97
C ARG A 257 14.85 25.04 13.90
N TYR A 258 14.39 23.87 13.49
CA TYR A 258 13.03 23.42 13.83
C TYR A 258 13.07 22.83 15.24
N PRO A 259 12.10 23.16 16.11
CA PRO A 259 12.08 22.63 17.47
C PRO A 259 11.82 21.12 17.40
N LEU A 260 12.84 20.34 17.75
CA LEU A 260 12.63 18.93 18.12
C LEU A 260 11.73 18.90 19.36
N PRO A 261 10.79 17.95 19.46
CA PRO A 261 10.05 17.74 20.69
C PRO A 261 11.02 17.46 21.86
N ASN A 262 10.67 17.95 23.05
CA ASN A 262 11.57 18.05 24.20
C ASN A 262 12.08 16.71 24.74
N ASP A 263 11.49 15.60 24.30
CA ASP A 263 11.81 14.21 24.69
C ASP A 263 13.04 13.63 23.97
N ALA A 264 13.53 14.25 22.90
CA ALA A 264 14.70 13.75 22.15
C ALA A 264 16.07 14.14 22.76
N ARG A 265 16.12 14.93 23.84
CA ARG A 265 17.38 15.48 24.38
C ARG A 265 18.11 14.61 25.42
N GLU A 266 17.52 13.51 25.89
CA GLU A 266 18.14 12.69 26.96
C GLU A 266 18.80 11.39 26.50
N LEU A 267 18.81 11.07 25.20
CA LEU A 267 19.34 9.78 24.72
C LEU A 267 20.79 9.79 24.21
N TRP A 268 21.51 10.93 24.32
CA TRP A 268 22.89 11.03 23.83
C TRP A 268 23.76 11.96 24.66
N LEU A 269 24.12 11.55 25.87
CA LEU A 269 25.36 11.95 26.55
C LEU A 269 25.96 10.70 27.22
N PRO A 270 27.29 10.56 27.26
CA PRO A 270 28.03 9.29 27.35
C PRO A 270 27.83 8.50 28.65
#